data_AF-A0A9P8K634-F1
#
_entry.id   AF-A0A9P8K634-F1
#
_cell.length_a   1.000
_cell.length_b   1.000
_cell.length_c   1.000
_cell.angle_alpha   90.00
_cell.angle_beta   90.00
_cell.angle_gamma   90.00
#
_symmetry.space_group_name_H-M   'P 1'
#
loop_
_entity.id
_entity.type
_entity.pdbx_description
1 polymer ?
#
loop_
_entity_poly.entity_id
_entity_poly.type
_entity_poly.pdbx_seq_one_letter_code
_entity_poly.pdbx_strand_id
1 'polypeptide(L)'
;MAHEDLIFHLNLLYRTFAALHYISADDILSPPIPINLAAAHEAGLSSEAVALLQRLPQLKSELYSLAILPDGSQPVCFVDDNLDWARTPTYQDAPEIYEHAFVLSNPNIYGTSLIYDTVSERLLPWLAWGKHVELEISQIENPFELDDAKPVKEVMGPWIAKFIRLEWIPFNEELITEPDEEHLRASEGDVDVLDQYQAQFIKFGMREVYLAAGWNDKADDLESAKKGFDGDLFEVKKQEWTQNTQDILDQAYEEGLGWSRIRTTLGLGNSEKVKLLDDWLPEGQQPKHIEI
;
A
#
# COMPACT_ATOMS: atom_id res chain seq x y z
N MET A 1 -13.17 -21.34 16.95
CA MET A 1 -13.46 -21.03 15.54
C MET A 1 -12.14 -20.59 14.97
N ALA A 2 -11.51 -21.42 14.15
CA ALA A 2 -10.19 -21.15 13.62
C ALA A 2 -10.24 -20.01 12.59
N HIS A 3 -9.24 -19.13 12.61
CA HIS A 3 -9.02 -18.03 11.65
C HIS A 3 -9.96 -16.80 11.68
N GLU A 4 -10.82 -16.65 12.70
CA GLU A 4 -11.70 -15.46 12.82
C GLU A 4 -10.90 -14.14 12.88
N ASP A 5 -9.74 -14.16 13.52
CA ASP A 5 -8.85 -13.00 13.60
C ASP A 5 -8.39 -12.54 12.21
N LEU A 6 -8.06 -13.48 11.31
CA LEU A 6 -7.69 -13.15 9.93
C LEU A 6 -8.86 -12.52 9.17
N ILE A 7 -10.02 -13.19 9.20
CA ILE A 7 -11.23 -12.73 8.52
C ILE A 7 -11.58 -11.31 8.98
N PHE A 8 -11.56 -11.08 10.30
CA PHE A 8 -11.87 -9.77 10.87
C PHE A 8 -10.92 -8.68 10.38
N HIS A 9 -9.60 -8.90 10.46
CA HIS A 9 -8.63 -7.85 10.09
C HIS A 9 -8.57 -7.60 8.58
N LEU A 10 -8.72 -8.63 7.73
CA LEU A 10 -8.84 -8.42 6.27
C LEU A 10 -10.10 -7.65 5.90
N ASN A 11 -11.24 -7.97 6.50
CA ASN A 11 -12.47 -7.21 6.28
C ASN A 11 -12.29 -5.74 6.71
N LEU A 12 -11.66 -5.51 7.87
CA LEU A 12 -11.41 -4.16 8.35
C LEU A 12 -10.45 -3.39 7.43
N LEU A 13 -9.41 -4.04 6.92
CA LEU A 13 -8.49 -3.45 5.96
C LEU A 13 -9.21 -3.02 4.67
N TYR A 14 -9.98 -3.91 4.03
CA TYR A 14 -10.70 -3.58 2.80
C TYR A 14 -11.79 -2.53 3.00
N ARG A 15 -12.52 -2.58 4.12
CA ARG A 15 -13.48 -1.50 4.46
C ARG A 15 -12.78 -0.16 4.69
N THR A 16 -11.56 -0.17 5.22
CA THR A 16 -10.73 1.03 5.35
C THR A 16 -10.31 1.54 3.97
N PHE A 17 -9.90 0.65 3.06
CA PHE A 17 -9.57 1.03 1.68
C PHE A 17 -10.74 1.63 0.91
N ALA A 18 -11.93 1.02 1.02
CA ALA A 18 -13.12 1.60 0.41
C ALA A 18 -13.52 2.93 1.05
N ALA A 19 -13.34 3.08 2.37
CA ALA A 19 -13.60 4.35 3.06
C ALA A 19 -12.67 5.47 2.59
N LEU A 20 -11.45 5.12 2.20
CA LEU A 20 -10.43 6.02 1.68
C LEU A 20 -10.39 5.99 0.14
N HIS A 21 -11.46 5.54 -0.51
CA HIS A 21 -11.63 5.58 -1.97
C HIS A 21 -10.49 4.89 -2.78
N TYR A 22 -9.73 3.97 -2.18
CA TYR A 22 -8.67 3.21 -2.88
C TYR A 22 -9.21 2.07 -3.72
N ILE A 23 -10.31 1.49 -3.25
CA ILE A 23 -11.06 0.46 -3.95
C ILE A 23 -12.53 0.84 -3.91
N SER A 24 -13.29 0.51 -4.94
CA SER A 24 -14.73 0.66 -4.84
C SER A 24 -15.27 -0.31 -3.79
N ALA A 25 -16.27 0.14 -3.02
CA ALA A 25 -17.00 -0.76 -2.14
C ALA A 25 -17.67 -1.90 -2.94
N ASP A 26 -18.04 -1.65 -4.20
CA ASP A 26 -18.64 -2.64 -5.10
C ASP A 26 -17.64 -3.71 -5.57
N ASP A 27 -16.34 -3.48 -5.38
CA ASP A 27 -15.28 -4.41 -5.73
C ASP A 27 -14.90 -5.32 -4.56
N ILE A 28 -15.40 -5.01 -3.36
CA ILE A 28 -15.31 -5.90 -2.19
C ILE A 28 -16.48 -6.87 -2.24
N LEU A 29 -16.15 -8.14 -2.42
CA LEU A 29 -17.10 -9.22 -2.53
C LEU A 29 -17.33 -9.86 -1.16
N SER A 30 -18.61 -9.99 -0.78
CA SER A 30 -19.00 -10.68 0.44
C SER A 30 -18.78 -12.19 0.31
N PRO A 31 -18.29 -12.88 1.35
CA PRO A 31 -18.20 -14.34 1.34
C PRO A 31 -19.60 -15.01 1.35
N PRO A 32 -19.75 -16.22 0.78
CA PRO A 32 -18.77 -16.97 -0.03
C PRO A 32 -19.05 -16.83 -1.53
N ILE A 33 -18.08 -16.31 -2.28
CA ILE A 33 -18.03 -16.53 -3.73
C ILE A 33 -17.28 -17.85 -3.99
N PRO A 34 -17.79 -18.73 -4.86
CA PRO A 34 -17.15 -20.01 -5.14
C PRO A 34 -15.76 -19.81 -5.75
N ILE A 35 -14.75 -20.35 -5.08
CA ILE A 35 -13.40 -20.47 -5.62
C ILE A 35 -13.34 -21.69 -6.54
N ASN A 36 -12.59 -21.59 -7.63
CA ASN A 36 -12.34 -22.71 -8.52
C ASN A 36 -11.50 -23.78 -7.80
N LEU A 37 -12.17 -24.88 -7.43
CA LEU A 37 -11.54 -25.98 -6.68
C LEU A 37 -10.43 -26.68 -7.47
N ALA A 38 -10.58 -26.81 -8.79
CA ALA A 38 -9.56 -27.44 -9.63
C ALA A 38 -8.28 -26.61 -9.62
N ALA A 39 -8.41 -25.30 -9.87
CA ALA A 39 -7.30 -24.36 -9.82
C ALA A 39 -6.62 -24.33 -8.44
N ALA A 40 -7.41 -24.36 -7.35
CA ALA A 40 -6.88 -24.36 -6.00
C ALA A 40 -6.05 -25.63 -5.68
N HIS A 41 -6.52 -26.80 -6.13
CA HIS A 41 -5.77 -28.04 -5.98
C HIS A 41 -4.56 -28.12 -6.91
N GLU A 42 -4.64 -27.59 -8.13
CA GLU A 42 -3.51 -27.48 -9.06
C GLU A 42 -2.40 -26.58 -8.50
N ALA A 43 -2.76 -25.51 -7.80
CA ALA A 43 -1.82 -24.68 -7.06
C ALA A 43 -1.22 -25.41 -5.82
N GLY A 44 -1.82 -26.52 -5.39
CA GLY A 44 -1.34 -27.30 -4.24
C GLY A 44 -1.84 -26.78 -2.88
N LEU A 45 -3.02 -26.13 -2.85
CA LEU A 45 -3.67 -25.74 -1.61
C LEU A 45 -4.35 -26.94 -0.92
N SER A 46 -4.16 -27.04 0.40
CA SER A 46 -4.88 -27.98 1.26
C SER A 46 -6.38 -27.68 1.33
N SER A 47 -7.17 -28.67 1.73
CA SER A 47 -8.63 -28.50 1.86
C SER A 47 -8.99 -27.45 2.91
N GLU A 48 -8.18 -27.33 3.96
CA GLU A 48 -8.30 -26.35 5.03
C GLU A 48 -8.06 -24.93 4.50
N ALA A 49 -7.01 -24.72 3.70
CA ALA A 49 -6.74 -23.45 3.05
C ALA A 49 -7.88 -23.05 2.09
N VAL A 50 -8.35 -23.98 1.27
CA VAL A 50 -9.50 -23.75 0.35
C VAL A 50 -10.77 -23.36 1.12
N ALA A 51 -11.08 -24.09 2.19
CA ALA A 51 -12.24 -23.79 3.03
C ALA A 51 -12.14 -22.41 3.71
N LEU A 52 -10.94 -21.99 4.12
CA LEU A 52 -10.72 -20.65 4.65
C LEU A 52 -10.88 -19.57 3.57
N LEU A 53 -10.27 -19.76 2.40
CA LEU A 53 -10.36 -18.80 1.28
C LEU A 53 -11.82 -18.54 0.87
N GLN A 54 -12.66 -19.57 0.86
CA GLN A 54 -14.10 -19.43 0.60
C GLN A 54 -14.83 -18.52 1.62
N ARG A 55 -14.25 -18.33 2.81
CA ARG A 55 -14.81 -17.50 3.89
C ARG A 55 -14.19 -16.11 3.96
N LEU A 56 -13.04 -15.89 3.32
CA LEU A 56 -12.38 -14.58 3.31
C LEU A 56 -13.17 -13.58 2.46
N PRO A 57 -13.14 -12.28 2.80
CA PRO A 57 -13.60 -11.24 1.88
C PRO A 57 -12.73 -11.28 0.61
N GLN A 58 -13.38 -11.21 -0.55
CA GLN A 58 -12.72 -11.32 -1.84
C GLN A 58 -12.73 -9.99 -2.59
N LEU A 59 -11.85 -9.86 -3.57
CA LEU A 59 -11.83 -8.74 -4.51
C LEU A 59 -12.23 -9.25 -5.89
N LYS A 60 -12.70 -8.39 -6.80
CA LYS A 60 -12.90 -8.78 -8.21
C LYS A 60 -11.55 -8.95 -8.92
N SER A 61 -11.50 -9.86 -9.90
CA SER A 61 -10.27 -10.18 -10.68
C SER A 61 -9.83 -9.06 -11.61
N GLU A 62 -10.74 -8.17 -12.00
CA GLU A 62 -10.48 -7.08 -12.96
C GLU A 62 -9.74 -5.87 -12.34
N LEU A 63 -9.31 -5.96 -11.08
CA LEU A 63 -8.67 -4.87 -10.34
C LEU A 63 -7.16 -4.79 -10.60
N TYR A 64 -6.76 -4.73 -11.86
CA TYR A 64 -5.36 -4.50 -12.25
C TYR A 64 -4.83 -3.11 -11.83
N SER A 65 -5.70 -2.26 -11.29
CA SER A 65 -5.41 -0.89 -10.84
C SER A 65 -5.39 -0.72 -9.32
N LEU A 66 -5.32 -1.81 -8.53
CA LEU A 66 -5.18 -1.66 -7.07
C LEU A 66 -3.91 -0.88 -6.75
N ALA A 67 -4.06 0.16 -5.93
CA ALA A 67 -2.91 0.89 -5.42
C ALA A 67 -1.96 -0.07 -4.70
N ILE A 68 -0.69 -0.03 -5.07
CA ILE A 68 0.40 -0.63 -4.28
C ILE A 68 0.32 0.01 -2.90
N LEU A 69 0.28 -0.76 -1.82
CA LEU A 69 0.27 -0.35 -0.42
C LEU A 69 1.62 0.28 -0.02
N PRO A 70 1.67 1.07 1.07
CA PRO A 70 2.86 1.88 1.42
C PRO A 70 4.10 1.06 1.75
N ASP A 71 3.93 -0.24 1.98
CA ASP A 71 5.00 -1.20 2.19
C ASP A 71 5.38 -1.93 0.89
N GLY A 72 4.93 -1.42 -0.26
CA GLY A 72 5.16 -1.97 -1.58
C GLY A 72 4.31 -3.21 -1.91
N SER A 73 3.29 -3.55 -1.13
CA SER A 73 2.48 -4.76 -1.33
C SER A 73 1.15 -4.48 -2.05
N GLN A 74 0.50 -5.47 -2.67
CA GLN A 74 -0.82 -5.34 -3.27
C GLN A 74 -1.73 -6.45 -2.75
N PRO A 75 -2.99 -6.15 -2.37
CA PRO A 75 -3.95 -7.19 -2.05
C PRO A 75 -4.17 -8.14 -3.22
N VAL A 76 -4.46 -9.42 -2.95
CA VAL A 76 -4.74 -10.38 -4.02
C VAL A 76 -6.20 -10.83 -4.04
N CYS A 77 -6.66 -11.15 -5.25
CA CYS A 77 -8.00 -11.59 -5.59
C CYS A 77 -8.03 -13.13 -5.75
N PHE A 78 -8.82 -13.86 -4.95
CA PHE A 78 -8.93 -15.32 -5.04
C PHE A 78 -10.13 -15.84 -5.86
N VAL A 79 -10.81 -14.97 -6.62
CA VAL A 79 -11.89 -15.41 -7.54
C VAL A 79 -11.40 -15.69 -8.96
N ASP A 80 -10.08 -15.76 -9.15
CA ASP A 80 -9.44 -16.11 -10.41
C ASP A 80 -9.47 -17.64 -10.65
N ASP A 81 -9.62 -18.02 -11.92
CA ASP A 81 -9.48 -19.40 -12.39
C ASP A 81 -8.02 -19.86 -12.42
N ASN A 82 -7.06 -18.94 -12.25
CA ASN A 82 -5.66 -19.23 -12.04
C ASN A 82 -5.23 -18.77 -10.63
N LEU A 83 -4.91 -19.73 -9.76
CA LEU A 83 -4.42 -19.49 -8.39
C LEU A 83 -2.91 -19.78 -8.24
N ASP A 84 -2.15 -19.80 -9.32
CA ASP A 84 -0.70 -20.07 -9.30
C ASP A 84 0.06 -19.08 -8.40
N TRP A 85 -0.42 -17.84 -8.34
CA TRP A 85 0.12 -16.77 -7.48
C TRP A 85 -0.12 -17.02 -5.98
N ALA A 86 -1.13 -17.81 -5.60
CA ALA A 86 -1.44 -18.09 -4.19
C ALA A 86 -0.30 -18.86 -3.50
N ARG A 87 0.61 -19.39 -4.32
CA ARG A 87 1.68 -20.32 -3.97
C ARG A 87 3.04 -19.86 -4.52
N THR A 88 3.03 -18.81 -5.34
CA THR A 88 4.20 -18.26 -6.01
C THR A 88 4.19 -16.74 -5.86
N PRO A 89 5.00 -16.15 -4.98
CA PRO A 89 5.18 -14.70 -4.99
C PRO A 89 5.80 -14.28 -6.34
N THR A 90 5.47 -13.07 -6.80
CA THR A 90 5.77 -12.59 -8.17
C THR A 90 7.27 -12.48 -8.53
N TYR A 91 8.19 -12.62 -7.58
CA TYR A 91 9.64 -12.44 -7.81
C TYR A 91 10.41 -13.76 -7.96
N GLN A 92 11.52 -13.68 -8.69
CA GLN A 92 12.15 -14.77 -9.46
C GLN A 92 12.80 -15.90 -8.65
N ASP A 93 12.78 -15.84 -7.32
CA ASP A 93 13.17 -16.94 -6.46
C ASP A 93 11.89 -17.45 -5.78
N ALA A 94 11.37 -18.57 -6.29
CA ALA A 94 10.10 -19.16 -5.82
C ALA A 94 10.35 -20.21 -4.72
N PRO A 95 10.29 -19.85 -3.42
CA PRO A 95 10.28 -20.85 -2.36
C PRO A 95 8.97 -21.64 -2.38
N GLU A 96 9.04 -22.95 -2.15
CA GLU A 96 7.84 -23.78 -1.98
C GLU A 96 7.10 -23.39 -0.69
N ILE A 97 5.92 -22.79 -0.79
CA ILE A 97 5.06 -22.54 0.39
C ILE A 97 4.54 -23.90 0.89
N TYR A 98 4.23 -24.07 2.18
CA TYR A 98 3.60 -25.32 2.68
C TYR A 98 2.13 -25.42 2.27
N GLU A 99 1.58 -26.59 1.93
CA GLU A 99 0.19 -26.77 1.42
C GLU A 99 -0.93 -26.14 2.30
N HIS A 100 -0.65 -25.94 3.59
CA HIS A 100 -1.54 -25.30 4.54
C HIS A 100 -1.41 -23.77 4.60
N ALA A 101 -0.57 -23.17 3.75
CA ALA A 101 -0.32 -21.75 3.70
C ALA A 101 -0.52 -21.17 2.28
N PHE A 102 -0.88 -19.89 2.23
CA PHE A 102 -1.13 -19.15 0.98
C PHE A 102 -0.77 -17.67 1.10
N VAL A 103 -0.53 -17.04 -0.05
CA VAL A 103 -0.20 -15.63 -0.19
C VAL A 103 -1.46 -14.76 -0.11
N LEU A 104 -1.45 -13.72 0.72
CA LEU A 104 -2.52 -12.72 0.87
C LEU A 104 -2.21 -11.39 0.18
N SER A 105 -0.93 -11.07 0.00
CA SER A 105 -0.48 -9.90 -0.74
C SER A 105 0.69 -10.24 -1.66
N ASN A 106 0.67 -9.68 -2.86
CA ASN A 106 1.79 -9.73 -3.78
C ASN A 106 2.72 -8.55 -3.51
N PRO A 107 4.03 -8.77 -3.35
CA PRO A 107 4.97 -7.66 -3.25
C PRO A 107 5.17 -7.03 -4.64
N ASN A 108 5.54 -5.74 -4.68
CA ASN A 108 6.31 -5.12 -5.75
C ASN A 108 7.83 -5.26 -5.45
N ILE A 109 8.73 -4.64 -6.22
CA ILE A 109 10.19 -4.87 -6.17
C ILE A 109 10.75 -4.69 -4.74
N TYR A 110 10.15 -3.77 -3.98
CA TYR A 110 10.51 -3.44 -2.59
C TYR A 110 9.41 -3.80 -1.58
N GLY A 111 8.47 -4.67 -1.99
CA GLY A 111 7.24 -4.97 -1.26
C GLY A 111 7.35 -6.07 -0.21
N THR A 112 6.32 -6.14 0.66
CA THR A 112 6.11 -7.27 1.57
C THR A 112 5.01 -8.21 1.07
N SER A 113 5.34 -9.49 0.88
CA SER A 113 4.34 -10.53 0.73
C SER A 113 3.85 -10.98 2.10
N LEU A 114 2.54 -10.97 2.32
CA LEU A 114 1.92 -11.54 3.51
C LEU A 114 1.54 -12.98 3.22
N ILE A 115 2.14 -13.93 3.93
CA ILE A 115 1.83 -15.35 3.81
C ILE A 115 1.11 -15.77 5.08
N TYR A 116 -0.04 -16.43 4.93
CA TYR A 116 -0.81 -16.93 6.05
C TYR A 116 -0.72 -18.44 6.16
N ASP A 117 -0.33 -18.92 7.33
CA ASP A 117 -0.37 -20.34 7.69
C ASP A 117 -1.65 -20.65 8.45
N THR A 118 -2.48 -21.53 7.88
CA THR A 118 -3.73 -21.99 8.50
C THR A 118 -3.52 -22.90 9.71
N VAL A 119 -2.38 -23.58 9.85
CA VAL A 119 -2.13 -24.45 11.02
C VAL A 119 -1.71 -23.63 12.23
N SER A 120 -0.73 -22.73 12.07
CA SER A 120 -0.27 -21.89 13.19
C SER A 120 -1.14 -20.64 13.42
N GLU A 121 -2.04 -20.32 12.49
CA GLU A 121 -2.88 -19.12 12.47
C GLU A 121 -2.08 -17.81 12.49
N ARG A 122 -0.91 -17.81 11.84
CA ARG A 122 0.03 -16.68 11.85
C ARG A 122 0.30 -16.12 10.45
N LEU A 123 0.69 -14.86 10.43
CA LEU A 123 1.17 -14.16 9.26
C LEU A 123 2.69 -14.08 9.28
N LEU A 124 3.29 -14.42 8.15
CA LEU A 124 4.69 -14.20 7.86
C LEU A 124 4.83 -13.03 6.87
N PRO A 125 5.31 -11.86 7.31
CA PRO A 125 5.69 -10.78 6.41
C PRO A 125 7.04 -11.09 5.76
N TRP A 126 7.03 -11.38 4.47
CA TRP A 126 8.21 -11.72 3.68
C TRP A 126 8.60 -10.58 2.75
N LEU A 127 9.80 -10.02 2.93
CA LEU A 127 10.31 -8.92 2.10
C LEU A 127 10.93 -9.47 0.81
N ALA A 128 10.47 -8.99 -0.34
CA ALA A 128 10.92 -9.45 -1.66
C ALA A 128 12.45 -9.29 -1.90
N TRP A 129 13.07 -8.29 -1.26
CA TRP A 129 14.52 -8.02 -1.38
C TRP A 129 15.33 -8.36 -0.11
N GLY A 130 14.67 -8.43 1.05
CA GLY A 130 15.35 -8.46 2.37
C GLY A 130 16.11 -9.75 2.70
N LYS A 131 15.99 -10.81 1.89
CA LYS A 131 16.76 -12.06 2.03
C LYS A 131 17.66 -12.40 0.82
N HIS A 132 17.70 -11.56 -0.22
CA HIS A 132 18.38 -11.87 -1.50
C HIS A 132 19.70 -11.11 -1.75
N VAL A 133 20.11 -10.20 -0.86
CA VAL A 133 21.39 -9.50 -1.00
C VAL A 133 22.39 -10.06 0.01
N GLU A 134 23.40 -10.72 -0.56
CA GLU A 134 24.50 -11.49 0.05
C GLU A 134 24.16 -12.93 0.44
N LEU A 135 24.12 -13.84 -0.54
CA LEU A 135 24.89 -15.10 -0.57
C LEU A 135 24.51 -15.93 -1.80
N GLU A 136 25.48 -16.58 -2.45
CA GLU A 136 25.23 -17.71 -3.34
C GLU A 136 24.56 -18.82 -2.52
N ILE A 137 23.22 -18.92 -2.54
CA ILE A 137 22.50 -19.94 -1.76
C ILE A 137 22.53 -21.26 -2.51
N SER A 138 23.63 -21.99 -2.37
CA SER A 138 23.63 -23.44 -2.60
C SER A 138 22.75 -24.09 -1.51
N GLN A 139 21.63 -24.71 -1.94
CA GLN A 139 20.62 -25.41 -1.12
C GLN A 139 19.73 -24.46 -0.29
N ILE A 140 18.63 -24.02 -0.89
CA ILE A 140 17.61 -23.17 -0.26
C ILE A 140 16.81 -24.04 0.72
N GLU A 141 17.13 -23.96 2.02
CA GLU A 141 16.15 -24.27 3.06
C GLU A 141 14.97 -23.29 2.92
N ASN A 142 13.75 -23.81 3.07
CA ASN A 142 12.54 -23.02 2.89
C ASN A 142 12.55 -21.79 3.83
N PRO A 143 12.62 -20.55 3.31
CA PRO A 143 12.77 -19.34 4.13
C PRO A 143 11.54 -19.01 4.98
N PHE A 144 10.47 -19.82 4.87
CA PHE A 144 9.27 -19.79 5.72
C PHE A 144 9.50 -20.43 7.09
N GLU A 145 10.63 -20.12 7.72
CA GLU A 145 10.86 -20.45 9.12
C GLU A 145 9.84 -19.69 9.97
N LEU A 146 9.02 -20.43 10.72
CA LEU A 146 7.90 -19.91 11.52
C LEU A 146 8.32 -18.98 12.66
N ASP A 147 9.63 -18.80 12.88
CA ASP A 147 10.20 -17.94 13.91
C ASP A 147 9.90 -16.46 13.68
N ASP A 148 9.71 -16.05 12.41
CA ASP A 148 9.31 -14.69 12.04
C ASP A 148 7.78 -14.50 11.93
N ALA A 149 7.00 -15.60 12.00
CA ALA A 149 5.56 -15.57 11.86
C ALA A 149 4.88 -15.04 13.13
N LYS A 150 4.01 -14.04 12.97
CA LYS A 150 3.36 -13.30 14.06
C LYS A 150 1.84 -13.42 14.01
N PRO A 151 1.14 -13.22 15.14
CA PRO A 151 -0.31 -13.13 15.16
C PRO A 151 -0.81 -12.07 14.18
N VAL A 152 -1.94 -12.34 13.51
CA VAL A 152 -2.55 -11.46 12.49
C VAL A 152 -2.64 -10.01 12.98
N LYS A 153 -3.14 -9.81 14.20
CA LYS A 153 -3.34 -8.51 14.81
C LYS A 153 -2.06 -7.70 14.95
N GLU A 154 -0.93 -8.36 15.21
CA GLU A 154 0.37 -7.69 15.39
C GLU A 154 0.93 -7.16 14.07
N VAL A 155 0.56 -7.77 12.94
CA VAL A 155 1.01 -7.36 11.61
C VAL A 155 0.02 -6.36 10.99
N MET A 156 -1.25 -6.73 10.88
CA MET A 156 -2.26 -5.94 10.17
C MET A 156 -2.83 -4.78 11.00
N GLY A 157 -2.90 -4.93 12.33
CA GLY A 157 -3.44 -3.90 13.22
C GLY A 157 -2.72 -2.56 13.09
N PRO A 158 -1.37 -2.51 13.16
CA PRO A 158 -0.61 -1.30 12.92
C PRO A 158 -0.83 -0.68 11.54
N TRP A 159 -0.99 -1.48 10.49
CA TRP A 159 -1.25 -0.98 9.13
C TRP A 159 -2.60 -0.24 9.08
N ILE A 160 -3.66 -0.89 9.56
CA ILE A 160 -5.02 -0.32 9.62
C ILE A 160 -5.01 0.99 10.42
N ALA A 161 -4.29 1.03 11.55
CA ALA A 161 -4.17 2.25 12.35
C ALA A 161 -3.49 3.39 11.58
N LYS A 162 -2.45 3.11 10.79
CA LYS A 162 -1.78 4.14 9.96
C LYS A 162 -2.68 4.67 8.85
N PHE A 163 -3.50 3.82 8.23
CA PHE A 163 -4.50 4.25 7.25
C PHE A 163 -5.57 5.13 7.90
N ILE A 164 -6.10 4.74 9.06
CA ILE A 164 -7.10 5.53 9.80
C ILE A 164 -6.55 6.91 10.19
N ARG A 165 -5.29 6.97 10.60
CA ARG A 165 -4.60 8.23 10.94
C ARG A 165 -4.16 9.05 9.73
N LEU A 166 -4.46 8.57 8.53
CA LEU A 166 -4.05 9.20 7.27
C LEU A 166 -2.52 9.37 7.15
N GLU A 167 -1.75 8.61 7.93
CA GLU A 167 -0.28 8.57 7.81
C GLU A 167 0.12 7.91 6.49
N TRP A 168 -0.74 7.01 6.02
CA TRP A 168 -0.65 6.25 4.80
C TRP A 168 -1.84 6.59 3.90
N ILE A 169 -1.77 7.73 3.20
CA ILE A 169 -2.70 8.03 2.11
C ILE A 169 -2.06 7.62 0.79
N PRO A 170 -2.58 6.59 0.12
CA PRO A 170 -2.29 6.38 -1.28
C PRO A 170 -2.72 7.58 -2.12
N PHE A 171 -1.79 8.08 -2.92
CA PHE A 171 -2.14 8.89 -4.07
C PHE A 171 -2.11 8.00 -5.32
N ASN A 172 -2.84 8.37 -6.35
CA ASN A 172 -2.86 7.62 -7.60
C ASN A 172 -1.43 7.53 -8.15
N GLU A 173 -1.05 6.28 -8.46
CA GLU A 173 0.25 5.83 -8.96
C GLU A 173 1.45 6.20 -8.08
N GLU A 174 2.07 5.14 -7.55
CA GLU A 174 3.23 5.15 -6.62
C GLU A 174 2.92 5.61 -5.20
N LEU A 175 2.70 4.61 -4.33
CA LEU A 175 2.83 4.80 -2.91
C LEU A 175 4.30 4.89 -2.54
N ILE A 176 4.72 6.10 -2.25
CA ILE A 176 6.12 6.42 -2.00
C ILE A 176 6.42 6.19 -0.51
N THR A 177 7.31 5.24 -0.24
CA THR A 177 7.97 5.07 1.05
C THR A 177 8.84 6.29 1.37
N GLU A 178 8.94 6.64 2.66
CA GLU A 178 9.87 7.68 3.13
C GLU A 178 11.31 7.26 2.77
N PRO A 179 12.08 8.07 2.02
CA PRO A 179 13.44 7.71 1.63
C PRO A 179 14.38 7.81 2.82
N ASP A 180 15.36 6.91 2.88
CA ASP A 180 16.45 6.93 3.84
C ASP A 180 17.38 8.13 3.58
N GLU A 181 17.74 8.88 4.63
CA GLU A 181 18.64 10.05 4.55
C GLU A 181 20.00 9.72 3.92
N GLU A 182 20.48 8.48 4.06
CA GLU A 182 21.73 8.03 3.46
C GLU A 182 21.61 7.86 1.94
N HIS A 183 20.44 7.47 1.46
CA HIS A 183 20.13 7.34 0.04
C HIS A 183 20.14 8.70 -0.68
N LEU A 184 19.56 9.72 -0.03
CA LEU A 184 19.50 11.08 -0.56
C LEU A 184 20.87 11.71 -0.82
N ARG A 185 21.85 11.39 0.02
CA ARG A 185 23.22 11.88 -0.15
C ARG A 185 23.95 11.17 -1.27
N ALA A 186 23.58 9.92 -1.56
CA ALA A 186 24.18 9.14 -2.64
C ALA A 186 23.59 9.49 -4.01
N SER A 187 22.34 9.96 -4.06
CA SER A 187 21.57 10.22 -5.28
C SER A 187 21.74 11.63 -5.86
N GLU A 188 22.91 12.27 -5.73
CA GLU A 188 23.17 13.64 -6.23
C GLU A 188 22.68 13.85 -7.69
N GLY A 189 21.49 14.45 -7.84
CA GLY A 189 20.88 14.77 -9.13
C GLY A 189 20.00 13.69 -9.77
N ASP A 190 19.56 12.67 -9.03
CA ASP A 190 18.63 11.65 -9.55
C ASP A 190 17.19 12.18 -9.61
N VAL A 191 16.62 12.16 -10.82
CA VAL A 191 15.27 12.69 -11.10
C VAL A 191 14.19 11.83 -10.45
N ASP A 192 14.42 10.53 -10.32
CA ASP A 192 13.43 9.60 -9.75
C ASP A 192 13.25 9.85 -8.24
N VAL A 193 14.29 10.31 -7.55
CA VAL A 193 14.23 10.73 -6.13
C VAL A 193 13.45 12.04 -5.98
N LEU A 194 13.53 12.94 -6.96
CA LEU A 194 12.79 14.20 -6.95
C LEU A 194 11.29 13.98 -7.16
N ASP A 195 10.92 13.11 -8.09
CA ASP A 195 9.53 12.68 -8.31
C ASP A 195 8.95 12.07 -7.01
N GLN A 196 9.77 11.31 -6.27
CA GLN A 196 9.40 10.78 -4.96
C GLN A 196 9.05 11.85 -3.91
N TYR A 197 9.81 12.93 -3.86
CA TYR A 197 9.52 14.03 -2.95
C TYR A 197 8.31 14.84 -3.32
N GLN A 198 8.06 15.00 -4.61
CA GLN A 198 6.89 15.73 -5.05
C GLN A 198 5.59 14.97 -4.71
N ALA A 199 5.58 13.63 -4.82
CA ALA A 199 4.42 12.84 -4.40
C ALA A 199 4.19 12.88 -2.87
N GLN A 200 5.23 13.14 -2.06
CA GLN A 200 5.04 13.39 -0.62
C GLN A 200 4.24 14.67 -0.36
N PHE A 201 4.42 15.73 -1.15
CA PHE A 201 3.62 16.96 -1.01
C PHE A 201 2.16 16.75 -1.38
N ILE A 202 1.94 15.99 -2.45
CA ILE A 202 0.62 15.56 -2.87
C ILE A 202 -0.07 14.75 -1.76
N LYS A 203 0.67 13.82 -1.13
CA LYS A 203 0.19 13.03 0.01
C LYS A 203 -0.23 13.91 1.21
N PHE A 204 0.56 14.91 1.57
CA PHE A 204 0.18 15.85 2.63
C PHE A 204 -1.12 16.58 2.23
N GLY A 205 -1.18 17.15 1.03
CA GLY A 205 -2.37 17.84 0.53
C GLY A 205 -3.64 16.99 0.58
N MET A 206 -3.59 15.72 0.16
CA MET A 206 -4.75 14.83 0.25
C MET A 206 -5.17 14.53 1.69
N ARG A 207 -4.23 14.51 2.65
CA ARG A 207 -4.58 14.42 4.07
C ARG A 207 -5.45 15.58 4.48
N GLU A 208 -5.09 16.79 4.09
CA GLU A 208 -5.90 17.97 4.37
C GLU A 208 -7.28 17.92 3.69
N VAL A 209 -7.38 17.33 2.49
CA VAL A 209 -8.66 17.09 1.81
C VAL A 209 -9.56 16.17 2.63
N TYR A 210 -9.04 15.04 3.12
CA TYR A 210 -9.79 14.14 4.00
C TYR A 210 -10.26 14.82 5.29
N LEU A 211 -9.37 15.57 5.94
CA LEU A 211 -9.69 16.30 7.17
C LEU A 211 -10.74 17.39 6.93
N ALA A 212 -10.63 18.13 5.81
CA ALA A 212 -11.60 19.15 5.41
C ALA A 212 -12.97 18.55 5.08
N ALA A 213 -13.00 17.31 4.59
CA ALA A 213 -14.20 16.53 4.35
C ALA A 213 -14.77 15.87 5.62
N GLY A 214 -14.17 16.09 6.80
CA GLY A 214 -14.71 15.65 8.09
C GLY A 214 -14.16 14.31 8.59
N TRP A 215 -13.10 13.77 7.97
CA TRP A 215 -12.39 12.62 8.51
C TRP A 215 -11.71 12.96 9.84
N ASN A 216 -11.80 12.06 10.82
CA ASN A 216 -11.11 12.20 12.11
C ASN A 216 -9.88 11.28 12.18
N ASP A 217 -8.71 11.84 11.90
CA ASP A 217 -7.41 11.13 11.94
C ASP A 217 -6.93 10.78 13.36
N LYS A 218 -7.59 11.28 14.40
CA LYS A 218 -7.30 10.96 15.81
C LYS A 218 -8.19 9.86 16.37
N ALA A 219 -9.05 9.27 15.54
CA ALA A 219 -9.91 8.18 15.96
C ALA A 219 -9.10 6.89 16.21
N ASP A 220 -9.56 6.08 17.17
CA ASP A 220 -8.98 4.78 17.48
C ASP A 220 -9.54 3.65 16.57
N ASP A 221 -10.62 3.92 15.85
CA ASP A 221 -11.32 2.96 14.99
C ASP A 221 -11.95 3.63 13.77
N LEU A 222 -12.26 2.81 12.75
CA LEU A 222 -12.77 3.27 11.45
C LEU A 222 -14.15 3.95 11.56
N GLU A 223 -15.05 3.46 12.41
CA GLU A 223 -16.40 4.02 12.53
C GLU A 223 -16.33 5.43 13.15
N SER A 224 -15.49 5.59 14.17
CA SER A 224 -15.19 6.88 14.78
C SER A 224 -14.50 7.84 13.81
N ALA A 225 -13.61 7.33 12.94
CA ALA A 225 -12.91 8.12 11.93
C ALA A 225 -13.87 8.68 10.87
N LYS A 226 -14.84 7.86 10.42
CA LYS A 226 -15.79 8.18 9.35
C LYS A 226 -17.04 8.92 9.80
N LYS A 227 -17.32 9.01 11.10
CA LYS A 227 -18.60 9.50 11.63
C LYS A 227 -19.04 10.88 11.12
N GLY A 228 -18.08 11.76 10.81
CA GLY A 228 -18.33 13.09 10.26
C GLY A 228 -17.89 13.27 8.81
N PHE A 229 -17.42 12.21 8.16
CA PHE A 229 -16.87 12.28 6.81
C PHE A 229 -17.99 12.33 5.77
N ASP A 230 -17.87 13.28 4.83
CA ASP A 230 -18.78 13.45 3.69
C ASP A 230 -18.02 13.18 2.39
N GLY A 231 -18.39 12.10 1.71
CA GLY A 231 -17.76 11.67 0.46
C GLY A 231 -18.01 12.63 -0.71
N ASP A 232 -19.17 13.28 -0.77
CA ASP A 232 -19.45 14.26 -1.83
C ASP A 232 -18.60 15.51 -1.62
N LEU A 233 -18.47 15.94 -0.35
CA LEU A 233 -17.57 17.03 0.02
C LEU A 233 -16.10 16.68 -0.25
N PHE A 234 -15.69 15.44 -0.01
CA PHE A 234 -14.35 14.96 -0.32
C PHE A 234 -14.03 15.10 -1.80
N GLU A 235 -14.92 14.65 -2.71
CA GLU A 235 -14.69 14.77 -4.15
C GLU A 235 -14.60 16.23 -4.61
N VAL A 236 -15.45 17.12 -4.06
CA VAL A 236 -15.36 18.56 -4.33
C VAL A 236 -14.02 19.12 -3.85
N LYS A 237 -13.61 18.80 -2.62
CA LYS A 237 -12.35 19.29 -2.03
C LYS A 237 -11.12 18.75 -2.75
N LYS A 238 -11.18 17.50 -3.21
CA LYS A 238 -10.15 16.86 -4.02
C LYS A 238 -9.99 17.60 -5.36
N GLN A 239 -11.09 17.86 -6.08
CA GLN A 239 -11.04 18.61 -7.34
C GLN A 239 -10.51 20.03 -7.15
N GLU A 240 -10.98 20.75 -6.12
CA GLU A 240 -10.46 22.09 -5.77
C GLU A 240 -8.96 22.04 -5.49
N TRP A 241 -8.50 21.05 -4.72
CA TRP A 241 -7.10 20.88 -4.37
C TRP A 241 -6.24 20.52 -5.59
N THR A 242 -6.68 19.58 -6.43
CA THR A 242 -5.98 19.19 -7.66
C THR A 242 -5.84 20.37 -8.61
N GLN A 243 -6.91 21.13 -8.85
CA GLN A 243 -6.86 22.31 -9.73
C GLN A 243 -5.91 23.38 -9.17
N ASN A 244 -6.02 23.71 -7.88
CA ASN A 244 -5.14 24.70 -7.25
C ASN A 244 -3.66 24.26 -7.30
N THR A 245 -3.41 22.97 -7.14
CA THR A 245 -2.06 22.40 -7.20
C THR A 245 -1.51 22.51 -8.62
N GLN A 246 -2.31 22.14 -9.62
CA GLN A 246 -1.93 22.25 -11.02
C GLN A 246 -1.63 23.70 -11.41
N ASP A 247 -2.51 24.65 -11.05
CA ASP A 247 -2.31 26.07 -11.35
C ASP A 247 -1.01 26.63 -10.74
N ILE A 248 -0.68 26.22 -9.51
CA ILE A 248 0.55 26.64 -8.83
C ILE A 248 1.78 25.99 -9.46
N LEU A 249 1.71 24.72 -9.86
CA LEU A 249 2.80 24.02 -10.54
C LEU A 249 3.06 24.64 -11.93
N ASP A 250 2.01 24.93 -12.69
CA ASP A 250 2.11 25.57 -14.00
C ASP A 250 2.75 26.96 -13.88
N GLN A 251 2.28 27.77 -12.93
CA GLN A 251 2.88 29.08 -12.65
C GLN A 251 4.35 28.95 -12.21
N ALA A 252 4.66 27.99 -11.35
CA ALA A 252 6.02 27.78 -10.87
C ALA A 252 6.97 27.37 -11.98
N TYR A 253 6.51 26.56 -12.94
CA TYR A 253 7.26 26.19 -14.12
C TYR A 253 7.52 27.40 -15.03
N GLU A 254 6.49 28.19 -15.33
CA GLU A 254 6.61 29.38 -16.17
C GLU A 254 7.54 30.45 -15.57
N GLU A 255 7.49 30.64 -14.26
CA GLU A 255 8.28 31.65 -13.55
C GLU A 255 9.64 31.14 -13.03
N GLY A 256 9.93 29.83 -13.17
CA GLY A 256 11.14 29.21 -12.64
C GLY A 256 11.26 29.30 -11.10
N LEU A 257 10.14 29.15 -10.38
CA LEU A 257 10.11 29.25 -8.92
C LEU A 257 10.82 28.07 -8.24
N GLY A 258 11.53 28.36 -7.14
CA GLY A 258 12.07 27.33 -6.25
C GLY A 258 10.98 26.65 -5.40
N TRP A 259 11.22 25.41 -4.99
CA TRP A 259 10.23 24.56 -4.29
C TRP A 259 9.78 25.10 -2.95
N SER A 260 10.69 25.74 -2.22
CA SER A 260 10.37 26.40 -0.96
C SER A 260 9.19 27.37 -1.07
N ARG A 261 9.10 28.07 -2.19
CA ARG A 261 8.02 29.02 -2.49
C ARG A 261 6.73 28.33 -2.92
N ILE A 262 6.84 27.24 -3.68
CA ILE A 262 5.70 26.41 -4.10
C ILE A 262 4.98 25.83 -2.87
N ARG A 263 5.73 25.24 -1.92
CA ARG A 263 5.17 24.69 -0.65
C ARG A 263 4.41 25.73 0.16
N THR A 264 5.01 26.91 0.32
CA THR A 264 4.41 28.02 1.06
C THR A 264 3.08 28.44 0.42
N THR A 265 3.03 28.45 -0.92
CA THR A 265 1.84 28.86 -1.68
C THR A 265 0.72 27.82 -1.58
N LEU A 266 1.06 26.53 -1.57
CA LEU A 266 0.10 25.43 -1.37
C LEU A 266 -0.40 25.29 0.08
N GLY A 267 0.11 26.11 1.02
CA GLY A 267 -0.27 26.01 2.44
C GLY A 267 0.18 24.71 3.10
N LEU A 268 1.11 23.98 2.46
CA LEU A 268 1.69 22.75 2.99
C LEU A 268 2.60 23.17 4.15
N GLY A 269 2.16 22.87 5.38
CA GLY A 269 2.87 23.29 6.58
C GLY A 269 4.36 22.95 6.57
N ASN A 270 5.14 23.66 7.39
CA ASN A 270 6.53 23.28 7.66
C ASN A 270 6.54 21.96 8.42
N SER A 271 6.47 20.83 7.73
CA SER A 271 6.85 19.55 8.31
C SER A 271 8.35 19.63 8.58
N GLU A 272 8.75 19.79 9.84
CA GLU A 272 10.15 19.93 10.28
C GLU A 272 11.08 18.80 9.77
N LYS A 273 10.51 17.71 9.24
CA LYS A 273 11.23 16.55 8.70
C LYS A 273 11.58 16.60 7.21
N VAL A 274 10.98 17.48 6.40
CA VAL A 274 11.24 17.52 4.95
C VAL A 274 12.08 18.76 4.64
N LYS A 275 13.42 18.59 4.65
CA LYS A 275 14.36 19.63 4.19
C LYS A 275 14.03 20.05 2.75
N LEU A 276 14.28 21.32 2.44
CA LEU A 276 13.91 21.93 1.16
C LEU A 276 14.72 21.31 0.01
N LEU A 277 14.02 20.93 -1.07
CA LEU A 277 14.61 20.35 -2.30
C LEU A 277 15.65 21.27 -2.96
N ASP A 278 15.49 22.58 -2.77
CA ASP A 278 16.38 23.62 -3.33
C ASP A 278 17.84 23.47 -2.82
N ASP A 279 18.05 22.81 -1.68
CA ASP A 279 19.38 22.57 -1.10
C ASP A 279 20.15 21.41 -1.76
N TRP A 280 19.49 20.62 -2.62
CA TRP A 280 20.01 19.35 -3.15
C TRP A 280 20.11 19.30 -4.68
N LEU A 281 19.66 20.35 -5.38
CA LEU A 281 19.78 20.47 -6.83
C LEU A 281 21.10 21.15 -7.21
N PRO A 282 21.88 20.59 -8.15
CA PRO A 282 23.00 21.29 -8.78
C PRO A 282 22.55 22.61 -9.41
N GLU A 283 23.42 23.63 -9.40
CA GLU A 283 23.14 24.93 -10.04
C GLU A 283 22.63 24.74 -11.48
N GLY A 284 21.42 25.23 -11.76
CA GLY A 284 20.83 25.24 -13.09
C GLY A 284 19.95 24.04 -13.45
N GLN A 285 19.82 23.02 -12.57
CA GLN A 285 18.81 21.99 -12.76
C GLN A 285 17.45 22.43 -12.24
N GLN A 286 16.41 22.18 -13.04
CA GLN A 286 15.02 22.34 -12.65
C GLN A 286 14.35 20.96 -12.60
N PRO A 287 13.48 20.74 -11.61
CA PRO A 287 12.67 19.53 -11.52
C PRO A 287 11.60 19.51 -12.61
N LYS A 288 11.13 18.32 -12.96
CA LYS A 288 10.14 18.12 -14.03
C LYS A 288 8.72 18.45 -13.54
N HIS A 289 7.86 18.71 -14.52
CA HIS A 289 6.40 18.75 -14.35
C HIS A 289 5.91 17.34 -14.05
N ILE A 290 5.16 17.18 -12.95
CA ILE A 290 4.38 15.97 -12.66
C ILE A 290 3.04 16.08 -13.37
N GLU A 291 2.75 15.18 -14.28
CA GLU A 291 1.39 15.01 -14.79
C GLU A 291 0.57 14.28 -13.71
N ILE A 292 -0.49 14.94 -13.19
CA ILE A 292 -1.39 14.43 -12.14
C ILE A 292 -2.65 13.82 -12.75
#